data_AF-A0A450XQS0-F1
#
_entry.id   AF-A0A450XQS0-F1
#
_cell.length_a   1.000
_cell.length_b   1.000
_cell.length_c   1.000
_cell.angle_alpha   90.00
_cell.angle_beta   90.00
_cell.angle_gamma   90.00
#
_symmetry.space_group_name_H-M   'P 1'
#
loop_
_entity.id
_entity.type
_entity.pdbx_description
1 polymer ?
#
loop_
_entity_poly.entity_id
_entity_poly.type
_entity_poly.pdbx_seq_one_letter_code
_entity_poly.pdbx_strand_id
1 'polypeptide(L)'
;MIGGEETGLYEVKVKRGFQSAKVSIIDVGFGVSQLLPVLVLCYYVDEGSTILLEQPELHLHPSVQMGLTDVFIDVMKNRHVQIILESHSEHLLSRLQRRMAAETAGCRALFLFGGRGRFGTETAKTG
;
A
#
# COMPACT_ATOMS: atom_id res chain seq x y z
N MET A 1 36.46 -29.08 -12.75
CA MET A 1 36.11 -28.50 -11.44
C MET A 1 35.12 -27.37 -11.69
N ILE A 2 33.95 -27.45 -11.08
CA ILE A 2 32.90 -26.42 -11.16
C ILE A 2 33.10 -25.54 -9.92
N GLY A 3 33.57 -24.31 -10.10
CA GLY A 3 33.53 -23.24 -9.10
C GLY A 3 32.90 -22.06 -9.82
N GLY A 4 31.74 -21.54 -9.44
CA GLY A 4 31.26 -21.23 -8.11
C GLY A 4 30.68 -19.83 -8.28
N GLU A 5 29.50 -19.73 -8.90
CA GLU A 5 28.83 -18.47 -9.17
C GLU A 5 28.56 -17.76 -7.83
N GLU A 6 29.13 -16.56 -7.65
CA GLU A 6 28.76 -15.68 -6.55
C GLU A 6 27.28 -15.34 -6.72
N THR A 7 26.42 -15.97 -5.92
CA THR A 7 25.01 -15.61 -5.84
C THR A 7 24.95 -14.17 -5.34
N GLY A 8 24.40 -13.26 -6.16
CA GLY A 8 24.20 -11.85 -5.85
C GLY A 8 23.18 -11.62 -4.74
N LEU A 9 23.45 -12.15 -3.55
CA LEU A 9 22.60 -12.07 -2.37
C LEU A 9 22.86 -10.74 -1.68
N TYR A 10 21.88 -9.84 -1.77
CA TYR A 10 21.90 -8.54 -1.10
C TYR A 10 20.96 -8.56 0.11
N GLU A 11 21.43 -8.03 1.24
CA GLU A 11 20.64 -7.88 2.47
C GLU A 11 20.44 -6.39 2.79
N VAL A 12 19.18 -5.99 3.04
CA VAL A 12 18.85 -4.62 3.45
C VAL A 12 18.81 -4.54 4.98
N LYS A 13 19.63 -3.65 5.55
CA LYS A 13 19.65 -3.37 7.00
C LYS A 13 19.19 -1.95 7.30
N VAL A 14 18.38 -1.81 8.34
CA VAL A 14 17.81 -0.53 8.78
C VAL A 14 18.29 -0.19 10.20
N LYS A 15 18.36 1.10 10.51
CA LYS A 15 18.64 1.60 11.87
C LYS A 15 17.76 2.81 12.16
N ARG A 16 17.18 2.90 13.37
CA ARG A 16 16.27 3.97 13.75
C ARG A 16 16.97 5.32 13.97
N GLY A 17 18.21 5.30 14.45
CA GLY A 17 19.00 6.50 14.73
C GLY A 17 20.50 6.23 14.58
N PHE A 18 21.32 7.28 14.75
CA PHE A 18 22.75 7.16 14.52
C PHE A 18 23.43 6.14 15.45
N GLN A 19 22.99 6.09 16.72
CA GLN A 19 23.52 5.19 17.76
C GLN A 19 22.79 3.84 17.85
N SER A 20 21.77 3.59 17.01
CA SER A 20 21.00 2.35 17.06
C SER A 20 21.70 1.20 16.33
N ALA A 21 21.50 -0.03 16.81
CA ALA A 21 21.96 -1.23 16.11
C ALA A 21 21.33 -1.33 14.72
N LYS A 22 22.12 -1.80 13.73
CA LYS A 22 21.62 -2.17 12.41
C LYS A 22 20.90 -3.51 12.56
N VAL A 23 19.64 -3.56 12.15
CA VAL A 23 18.81 -4.77 12.15
C VAL A 23 18.41 -5.09 10.71
N SER A 24 18.20 -6.36 10.40
CA SER A 24 17.71 -6.74 9.07
C SER A 24 16.31 -6.17 8.85
N ILE A 25 15.98 -5.78 7.62
CA ILE A 25 14.64 -5.27 7.29
C ILE A 25 13.56 -6.36 7.46
N ILE A 26 13.95 -7.64 7.46
CA ILE A 26 13.05 -8.76 7.75
C ILE A 26 12.78 -8.91 9.27
N ASP A 27 13.68 -8.40 10.12
CA ASP A 27 13.65 -8.54 11.58
C ASP A 27 12.96 -7.36 12.29
N VAL A 28 12.61 -6.28 11.56
CA VAL A 28 11.93 -5.10 12.14
C VAL A 28 10.44 -5.32 12.43
N GLY A 29 9.91 -6.51 12.15
CA GLY A 29 8.58 -6.94 12.54
C GLY A 29 7.62 -7.16 11.37
N PHE A 30 6.58 -7.96 11.64
CA PHE A 30 5.63 -8.49 10.66
C PHE A 30 5.01 -7.43 9.73
N GLY A 31 4.71 -6.23 10.25
CA GLY A 31 4.11 -5.15 9.47
C GLY A 31 5.03 -4.59 8.37
N VAL A 32 6.35 -4.61 8.54
CA VAL A 32 7.29 -4.12 7.51
C VAL A 32 7.35 -5.10 6.35
N SER A 33 7.43 -6.39 6.65
CA SER A 33 7.45 -7.46 5.63
C SER A 33 6.17 -7.54 4.82
N GLN A 34 5.04 -7.10 5.37
CA GLN A 34 3.75 -7.04 4.66
C GLN A 34 3.55 -5.75 3.87
N LEU A 35 3.97 -4.61 4.43
CA LEU A 35 3.75 -3.32 3.81
C LEU A 35 4.76 -3.02 2.70
N LEU A 36 6.02 -3.43 2.88
CA LEU A 36 7.08 -3.12 1.93
C LEU A 36 6.79 -3.65 0.51
N PRO A 37 6.34 -4.90 0.30
CA PRO A 37 5.96 -5.37 -1.03
C PRO A 37 4.84 -4.54 -1.68
N VAL A 38 3.84 -4.12 -0.89
CA VAL A 38 2.74 -3.29 -1.38
C VAL A 38 3.24 -1.92 -1.83
N LEU A 39 4.08 -1.27 -1.02
CA LEU A 39 4.68 0.02 -1.38
C LEU A 39 5.57 -0.10 -2.62
N VAL A 40 6.42 -1.12 -2.66
CA VAL A 40 7.29 -1.38 -3.82
C VAL A 40 6.44 -1.56 -5.07
N LEU A 41 5.38 -2.38 -5.03
CA LEU A 41 4.49 -2.59 -6.17
C LEU A 41 3.88 -1.27 -6.66
N CYS A 42 3.35 -0.44 -5.75
CA CYS A 42 2.73 0.84 -6.10
C CYS A 42 3.68 1.81 -6.85
N TYR A 43 4.97 1.78 -6.55
CA TYR A 43 5.95 2.68 -7.16
C TYR A 43 6.80 2.02 -8.27
N TYR A 44 6.77 0.70 -8.38
CA TYR A 44 7.50 -0.07 -9.38
C TYR A 44 6.74 -0.20 -10.71
N VAL A 45 5.41 -0.34 -10.68
CA VAL A 45 4.62 -0.48 -11.91
C VAL A 45 4.67 0.78 -12.77
N ASP A 46 4.50 0.60 -14.08
CA ASP A 46 4.40 1.70 -15.03
C ASP A 46 3.20 2.61 -14.72
N GLU A 47 3.31 3.88 -15.08
CA GLU A 47 2.20 4.83 -14.96
C GLU A 47 0.97 4.36 -15.75
N GLY A 48 -0.23 4.58 -15.23
CA GLY A 48 -1.47 4.11 -15.84
C GLY A 48 -1.79 2.62 -15.62
N SER A 49 -0.93 1.87 -14.92
CA SER A 49 -1.17 0.46 -14.61
C SER A 49 -2.38 0.24 -13.68
N THR A 50 -2.95 -0.97 -13.70
CA THR A 50 -3.95 -1.40 -12.72
C THR A 50 -3.32 -2.36 -11.72
N ILE A 51 -3.51 -2.10 -10.43
CA ILE A 51 -3.06 -2.96 -9.32
C ILE A 51 -4.29 -3.52 -8.61
N LEU A 52 -4.27 -4.83 -8.35
CA LEU A 52 -5.23 -5.53 -7.49
C LEU A 52 -4.55 -5.89 -6.16
N LEU A 53 -5.17 -5.55 -5.04
CA LEU A 53 -4.68 -5.85 -3.70
C LEU A 53 -5.80 -6.50 -2.87
N GLU A 54 -5.51 -7.65 -2.28
CA GLU A 54 -6.41 -8.33 -1.34
C GLU A 54 -5.92 -8.16 0.09
N GLN A 55 -6.72 -7.50 0.92
CA GLN A 55 -6.48 -7.26 2.35
C GLN A 55 -5.04 -6.81 2.70
N PRO A 56 -4.45 -5.83 1.98
CA PRO A 56 -3.09 -5.37 2.23
C PRO A 56 -2.91 -4.74 3.63
N GLU A 57 -4.02 -4.49 4.35
CA GLU A 57 -4.05 -3.90 5.68
C GLU A 57 -4.19 -4.90 6.82
N LEU A 58 -4.32 -6.20 6.53
CA LEU A 58 -4.50 -7.24 7.53
C LEU A 58 -3.32 -7.24 8.51
N HIS A 59 -3.61 -7.31 9.82
CA HIS A 59 -2.63 -7.27 10.91
C HIS A 59 -1.85 -5.94 11.08
N LEU A 60 -2.17 -4.91 10.32
CA LEU A 60 -1.59 -3.58 10.53
C LEU A 60 -2.33 -2.81 11.63
N HIS A 61 -1.59 -2.01 12.40
CA HIS A 61 -2.18 -1.07 13.34
C HIS A 61 -3.01 -0.01 12.59
N PRO A 62 -4.17 0.45 13.12
CA PRO A 62 -5.04 1.43 12.47
C PRO A 62 -4.35 2.67 11.89
N SER A 63 -3.36 3.22 12.62
CA SER A 63 -2.60 4.38 12.14
C SER A 63 -1.80 4.11 10.86
N VAL A 64 -1.29 2.89 10.70
CA VAL A 64 -0.55 2.47 9.50
C VAL A 64 -1.52 2.27 8.34
N GLN A 65 -2.72 1.73 8.59
CA GLN A 65 -3.76 1.56 7.58
C GLN A 65 -4.16 2.91 6.98
N MET A 66 -4.33 3.95 7.81
CA MET A 66 -4.61 5.31 7.34
C MET A 66 -3.47 5.90 6.51
N GLY A 67 -2.22 5.63 6.90
CA GLY A 67 -1.04 6.05 6.13
C GLY A 67 -0.98 5.34 4.77
N LEU A 68 -1.29 4.04 4.74
CA LEU A 68 -1.36 3.26 3.51
C LEU A 68 -2.45 3.79 2.56
N THR A 69 -3.60 4.23 3.08
CA THR A 69 -4.62 4.93 2.28
C THR A 69 -4.07 6.18 1.62
N ASP A 70 -3.30 6.99 2.36
CA ASP A 70 -2.70 8.21 1.82
C ASP A 70 -1.71 7.88 0.68
N VAL A 71 -0.95 6.79 0.79
CA VAL A 71 -0.06 6.31 -0.29
C VAL A 71 -0.87 5.89 -1.53
N PHE A 72 -1.95 5.14 -1.35
CA PHE A 72 -2.79 4.74 -2.48
C PHE A 72 -3.35 5.97 -3.22
N ILE A 73 -3.83 6.97 -2.48
CA ILE A 73 -4.33 8.22 -3.07
C ILE A 73 -3.23 8.95 -3.84
N ASP A 74 -2.03 9.04 -3.26
CA ASP A 74 -0.86 9.65 -3.91
C ASP A 74 -0.54 8.98 -5.25
N VAL A 75 -0.44 7.65 -5.25
CA VAL A 75 -0.10 6.85 -6.43
C VAL A 75 -1.19 6.94 -7.52
N MET A 76 -2.46 6.89 -7.12
CA MET A 76 -3.58 7.05 -8.06
C MET A 76 -3.58 8.43 -8.74
N LYS A 77 -3.22 9.49 -8.01
CA LYS A 77 -3.19 10.86 -8.56
C LYS A 77 -1.97 11.14 -9.40
N ASN A 78 -0.79 10.82 -8.86
CA ASN A 78 0.47 11.31 -9.43
C ASN A 78 1.01 10.37 -10.51
N ARG A 79 0.63 9.08 -10.47
CA ARG A 79 1.06 8.07 -11.44
C ARG A 79 -0.09 7.53 -12.29
N HIS A 80 -1.30 8.03 -12.10
CA HIS A 80 -2.52 7.60 -12.80
C HIS A 80 -2.79 6.10 -12.69
N VAL A 81 -2.28 5.44 -11.65
CA VAL A 81 -2.45 4.01 -11.42
C VAL A 81 -3.89 3.76 -10.93
N GLN A 82 -4.57 2.75 -11.47
CA GLN A 82 -5.85 2.30 -10.96
C GLN A 82 -5.63 1.27 -9.86
N ILE A 83 -6.20 1.49 -8.68
CA ILE A 83 -6.12 0.53 -7.58
C ILE A 83 -7.50 -0.11 -7.34
N ILE A 84 -7.54 -1.43 -7.40
CA ILE A 84 -8.68 -2.25 -6.97
C ILE A 84 -8.27 -2.89 -5.66
N LEU A 85 -9.01 -2.59 -4.60
CA LEU A 85 -8.62 -2.93 -3.25
C LEU A 85 -9.76 -3.63 -2.52
N GLU A 86 -9.51 -4.87 -2.10
CA GLU A 86 -10.36 -5.55 -1.12
C GLU A 86 -9.88 -5.22 0.29
N SER A 87 -10.79 -4.73 1.14
CA SER A 87 -10.46 -4.33 2.50
C SER A 87 -11.66 -4.54 3.43
N HIS A 88 -11.37 -4.90 4.69
CA HIS A 88 -12.36 -4.91 5.78
C HIS A 88 -12.10 -3.81 6.81
N SER A 89 -11.15 -2.91 6.52
CA SER A 89 -10.78 -1.84 7.45
C SER A 89 -11.69 -0.63 7.33
N GLU A 90 -12.44 -0.36 8.39
CA GLU A 90 -13.18 0.89 8.56
C GLU A 90 -12.25 2.10 8.59
N HIS A 91 -11.02 1.95 9.09
CA HIS A 91 -10.01 3.02 9.13
C HIS A 91 -9.54 3.41 7.73
N LEU A 92 -9.35 2.42 6.86
CA LEU A 92 -8.96 2.63 5.46
C LEU A 92 -10.10 3.34 4.71
N LEU A 93 -11.31 2.78 4.79
CA LEU A 93 -12.50 3.34 4.15
C LEU A 93 -12.79 4.78 4.61
N SER A 94 -12.83 5.03 5.92
CA SER A 94 -13.11 6.35 6.47
C SER A 94 -12.03 7.38 6.10
N ARG A 95 -10.76 6.98 6.05
CA ARG A 95 -9.67 7.85 5.60
C ARG A 95 -9.82 8.23 4.14
N LEU A 96 -10.15 7.27 3.28
CA LEU A 96 -10.38 7.49 1.86
C LEU A 96 -11.54 8.45 1.63
N GLN A 97 -12.70 8.17 2.23
CA GLN A 97 -13.90 9.01 2.12
C GLN A 97 -13.62 10.44 2.58
N ARG A 98 -12.89 10.61 3.69
CA ARG A 98 -12.52 11.94 4.18
C ARG A 98 -11.63 12.69 3.20
N ARG A 99 -10.69 12.01 2.53
CA ARG A 99 -9.82 12.61 1.51
C ARG A 99 -10.59 12.97 0.25
N MET A 100 -11.48 12.11 -0.22
CA MET A 100 -12.36 12.36 -1.37
C MET A 100 -13.38 13.48 -1.10
N ALA A 101 -13.86 13.64 0.14
CA ALA A 101 -14.73 14.74 0.51
C ALA A 101 -13.97 16.08 0.63
N ALA A 102 -12.71 16.04 1.06
CA ALA A 102 -11.87 17.22 1.19
C ALA A 102 -11.31 17.72 -0.15
N GLU A 103 -11.22 16.85 -1.16
CA GLU A 103 -10.61 17.15 -2.45
C GLU A 103 -11.56 16.74 -3.58
N THR A 104 -11.81 17.61 -4.55
CA THR A 104 -12.51 17.28 -5.80
C THR A 104 -11.61 16.40 -6.70
N ALA A 105 -11.22 15.23 -6.22
CA ALA A 105 -10.25 14.36 -6.86
C ALA A 105 -10.95 13.30 -7.71
N GLY A 106 -10.68 13.32 -9.02
CA GLY A 106 -10.99 12.23 -9.93
C GLY A 106 -10.04 11.05 -9.73
N CYS A 107 -10.14 10.34 -8.61
CA CYS A 107 -9.47 9.05 -8.42
C CYS A 107 -10.45 7.91 -8.69
N ARG A 108 -10.06 6.97 -9.55
CA ARG A 108 -10.79 5.71 -9.75
C ARG A 108 -10.18 4.63 -8.87
N ALA A 109 -10.71 4.53 -7.65
CA ALA A 109 -10.41 3.41 -6.77
C ALA A 109 -11.66 2.53 -6.67
N LEU A 110 -11.55 1.23 -6.95
CA LEU A 110 -12.65 0.29 -6.73
C LEU A 110 -12.40 -0.46 -5.42
N PHE A 111 -13.28 -0.25 -4.45
CA PHE A 111 -13.18 -0.88 -3.14
C PHE A 111 -14.19 -2.01 -2.99
N LEU A 112 -13.70 -3.19 -2.61
CA LEU A 112 -14.52 -4.36 -2.28
C LEU A 112 -14.48 -4.52 -0.75
N PHE A 113 -15.60 -4.23 -0.08
CA PHE A 113 -15.71 -4.33 1.38
C PHE A 113 -16.57 -5.54 1.77
N GLY A 114 -15.98 -6.52 2.45
CA GLY A 114 -16.68 -7.73 2.89
C GLY A 114 -17.37 -7.56 4.25
N GLY A 115 -18.44 -6.78 4.32
CA GLY A 115 -19.30 -6.70 5.51
C GLY A 115 -20.76 -6.89 5.15
N ARG A 116 -21.64 -7.23 6.12
CA ARG A 116 -23.11 -7.31 5.92
C ARG A 116 -23.79 -5.96 5.56
N GLY A 117 -23.02 -4.93 5.22
CA GLY A 117 -23.50 -3.59 4.90
C GLY A 117 -22.93 -3.10 3.57
N ARG A 118 -23.85 -2.82 2.64
CA ARG A 118 -23.74 -1.98 1.41
C ARG A 118 -22.41 -2.00 0.64
N PHE A 119 -22.46 -2.67 -0.50
CA PHE A 119 -21.56 -2.50 -1.64
C PHE A 119 -21.55 -1.03 -2.10
N GLY A 120 -20.39 -0.36 -2.05
CA GLY A 120 -20.23 1.03 -2.47
C GLY A 120 -19.18 1.14 -3.57
N THR A 121 -19.62 1.32 -4.82
CA THR A 121 -18.72 1.75 -5.90
C THR A 121 -18.58 3.27 -5.81
N GLU A 122 -17.56 3.77 -5.11
CA GLU A 122 -17.24 5.20 -5.16
C GLU A 122 -16.43 5.49 -6.42
N THR A 123 -17.13 5.89 -7.48
CA THR A 123 -16.54 6.45 -8.69
C THR A 123 -16.77 7.95 -8.69
N ALA A 124 -15.72 8.74 -8.49
CA ALA A 124 -15.78 10.17 -8.76
C ALA A 124 -15.93 10.35 -10.28
N LYS A 125 -17.04 10.95 -10.71
CA LYS A 125 -17.28 11.23 -12.13
C LYS A 125 -16.21 12.19 -12.64
N THR A 126 -15.61 11.83 -13.76
CA THR A 126 -14.78 12.71 -14.59
C THR A 126 -15.66 13.85 -15.09
N GLY A 127 -15.35 15.07 -14.68
CA GLY A 127 -15.86 16.32 -15.25
C GLY A 127 -14.76 17.02 -16.01
#